data_AF-A0A8T4J1X4-F1
#
_entry.id   AF-A0A8T4J1X4-F1
#
_cell.length_a   1.000
_cell.length_b   1.000
_cell.length_c   1.000
_cell.angle_alpha   90.00
_cell.angle_beta   90.00
_cell.angle_gamma   90.00
#
_symmetry.space_group_name_H-M   'P 1'
#
loop_
_entity.id
_entity.type
_entity.pdbx_description
1 polymer ?
#
loop_
_entity_poly.entity_id
_entity_poly.type
_entity_poly.pdbx_seq_one_letter_code
_entity_poly.pdbx_strand_id
1 'polypeptide(L)'
;MTPGGARRSAGEAEAWLGFGVPGWAHPMLAPLEWAELARPGLPVHWVVLNVADGPGARPDPYCLPAAVRLHGAGVGVLGQLDLRDGARAFGELVSEAHRYLDWYEVDGFYLRNCPAGR
;
A
#
# COMPACT_ATOMS: atom_id res chain seq x y z
N MET A 1 -15.48 -10.64 -19.10
CA MET A 1 -15.55 -11.70 -18.08
C MET A 1 -14.47 -11.38 -17.06
N THR A 2 -14.81 -10.56 -16.08
CA THR A 2 -13.91 -10.01 -15.06
C THR A 2 -13.94 -10.96 -13.87
N PRO A 3 -12.81 -11.45 -13.33
CA PRO A 3 -12.87 -12.24 -12.12
C PRO A 3 -13.25 -11.31 -10.96
N GLY A 4 -14.39 -11.58 -10.34
CA GLY A 4 -14.83 -10.87 -9.15
C GLY A 4 -13.82 -11.08 -8.03
N GLY A 5 -13.22 -9.99 -7.55
CA GLY A 5 -12.40 -10.00 -6.35
C GLY A 5 -13.21 -10.59 -5.19
N ALA A 6 -12.74 -11.72 -4.67
CA ALA A 6 -13.35 -12.38 -3.54
C ALA A 6 -13.30 -11.43 -2.33
N ARG A 7 -14.44 -10.81 -2.01
CA ARG A 7 -14.63 -10.16 -0.71
C ARG A 7 -14.53 -11.26 0.34
N ARG A 8 -13.44 -11.29 1.11
CA ARG A 8 -13.38 -12.09 2.33
C ARG A 8 -14.50 -11.62 3.24
N SER A 9 -15.43 -12.52 3.56
CA SER A 9 -16.56 -12.26 4.45
C SER A 9 -16.05 -11.97 5.86
N ALA A 10 -16.56 -10.91 6.48
CA ALA A 10 -16.22 -10.47 7.85
C ALA A 10 -16.64 -11.47 8.97
N GLY A 11 -17.02 -12.71 8.63
CA GLY A 11 -17.53 -13.73 9.54
C GLY A 11 -16.53 -14.80 9.99
N GLU A 12 -15.33 -14.86 9.39
CA GLU A 12 -14.25 -15.81 9.77
C GLU A 12 -12.98 -15.08 10.23
N ALA A 13 -13.11 -13.83 10.66
CA ALA A 13 -12.07 -13.20 11.46
C ALA A 13 -12.19 -13.71 12.90
N GLU A 14 -11.79 -14.97 13.13
CA GLU A 14 -10.99 -15.20 14.33
C GLU A 14 -9.95 -14.09 14.31
N ALA A 15 -9.88 -13.26 15.34
CA ALA A 15 -9.07 -12.04 15.35
C ALA A 15 -7.59 -12.42 15.17
N TRP A 16 -7.18 -12.61 13.92
CA TRP A 16 -5.81 -12.90 13.56
C TRP A 16 -5.12 -11.56 13.64
N LEU A 17 -4.63 -11.29 14.85
CA LEU A 17 -3.76 -10.18 15.12
C LEU A 17 -2.57 -10.30 14.17
N GLY A 18 -2.36 -9.30 13.36
CA GLY A 18 -1.22 -9.28 12.47
C GLY A 18 -0.75 -7.88 12.18
N PHE A 19 0.36 -7.81 11.47
CA PHE A 19 1.17 -6.61 11.34
C PHE A 19 0.80 -5.82 10.10
N GLY A 20 0.69 -4.52 10.29
CA GLY A 20 0.70 -3.53 9.23
C GLY A 20 2.03 -2.78 9.25
N VAL A 21 2.62 -2.54 8.08
CA VAL A 21 3.93 -1.86 7.98
C VAL A 21 3.79 -0.53 7.26
N PRO A 22 3.59 0.58 8.00
CA PRO A 22 3.51 1.91 7.41
C PRO A 22 4.89 2.49 7.09
N GLY A 23 5.14 2.81 5.82
CA GLY A 23 6.24 3.69 5.42
C GLY A 23 7.65 3.13 5.61
N TRP A 24 7.93 1.95 5.04
CA TRP A 24 9.31 1.46 4.92
C TRP A 24 10.13 2.35 3.97
N ALA A 25 11.46 2.30 4.10
CA ALA A 25 12.39 2.78 3.08
C ALA A 25 12.06 2.24 1.67
N HIS A 26 12.39 3.03 0.66
CA HIS A 26 12.19 2.70 -0.75
C HIS A 26 12.78 1.30 -1.07
N PRO A 27 12.12 0.45 -1.88
CA PRO A 27 12.61 -0.90 -2.21
C PRO A 27 14.03 -0.96 -2.76
N MET A 28 14.46 0.09 -3.46
CA MET A 28 15.85 0.23 -3.94
C MET A 28 16.87 0.33 -2.80
N LEU A 29 16.49 0.96 -1.68
CA LEU A 29 17.36 1.19 -0.53
C LEU A 29 17.34 0.03 0.47
N ALA A 30 16.25 -0.74 0.50
CA ALA A 30 16.02 -1.81 1.46
C ALA A 30 15.51 -3.11 0.80
N PRO A 31 16.22 -3.67 -0.20
CA PRO A 31 15.71 -4.79 -0.98
C PRO A 31 15.55 -6.09 -0.17
N LEU A 32 16.37 -6.29 0.86
CA LEU A 32 16.31 -7.48 1.72
C LEU A 32 15.10 -7.40 2.64
N GLU A 33 14.86 -6.23 3.21
CA GLU A 33 13.72 -5.92 4.06
C GLU A 33 12.38 -6.13 3.33
N TRP A 34 12.30 -5.69 2.08
CA TRP A 34 11.12 -5.94 1.23
C TRP A 34 10.97 -7.42 0.85
N ALA A 35 12.06 -8.19 0.76
CA ALA A 35 11.99 -9.63 0.57
C ALA A 35 11.50 -10.35 1.84
N GLU A 36 11.89 -9.85 3.02
CA GLU A 36 11.45 -10.37 4.32
C GLU A 36 9.94 -10.25 4.51
N LEU A 37 9.35 -9.14 4.07
CA LEU A 37 7.90 -8.94 4.09
C LEU A 37 7.09 -10.01 3.33
N ALA A 38 7.68 -10.58 2.28
CA ALA A 38 7.05 -11.61 1.47
C ALA A 38 7.33 -13.03 1.98
N ARG A 39 8.00 -13.18 3.14
CA ARG A 39 8.35 -14.50 3.68
C ARG A 39 7.11 -15.22 4.19
N PRO A 40 6.93 -16.50 3.82
CA PRO A 40 5.87 -17.32 4.38
C PRO A 40 5.94 -17.39 5.91
N GLY A 41 4.78 -17.37 6.57
CA GLY A 41 4.66 -17.55 8.02
C GLY A 41 4.78 -16.28 8.86
N LEU A 42 5.06 -15.13 8.25
CA LEU A 42 4.90 -13.85 8.93
C LEU A 42 3.43 -13.39 8.84
N PRO A 43 2.78 -13.00 9.94
CA PRO A 43 1.40 -12.53 9.91
C PRO A 43 1.34 -11.06 9.46
N VAL A 44 1.93 -10.72 8.31
CA VAL A 44 1.83 -9.39 7.70
C VAL A 44 0.56 -9.33 6.86
N HIS A 45 -0.33 -8.39 7.19
CA HIS A 45 -1.58 -8.22 6.44
C HIS A 45 -1.44 -7.21 5.31
N TRP A 46 -0.75 -6.11 5.58
CA TRP A 46 -0.60 -5.02 4.62
C TRP A 46 0.69 -4.25 4.81
N VAL A 47 1.18 -3.67 3.72
CA VAL A 47 2.37 -2.81 3.67
C VAL A 47 2.01 -1.53 2.93
N VAL A 48 2.51 -0.39 3.42
CA VAL A 48 2.28 0.90 2.76
C VAL A 48 3.45 1.21 1.83
N LEU A 49 3.13 1.40 0.54
CA LEU A 49 4.05 1.85 -0.49
C LEU A 49 4.11 3.37 -0.55
N ASN A 50 5.28 3.92 -0.24
CA ASN A 50 5.62 5.34 -0.43
C ASN A 50 6.83 5.45 -1.35
N VAL A 51 6.65 5.95 -2.57
CA VAL A 51 7.73 6.04 -3.57
C VAL A 51 8.56 7.30 -3.32
N ALA A 52 7.89 8.46 -3.23
CA ALA A 52 8.52 9.76 -3.02
C ALA A 52 7.53 10.75 -2.39
N ASP A 53 7.06 10.42 -1.18
CA ASP A 53 5.96 11.11 -0.50
C ASP A 53 4.67 11.17 -1.34
N GLY A 54 4.36 10.01 -1.92
CA GLY A 54 3.31 9.78 -2.91
C GLY A 54 3.76 8.76 -3.97
N PRO A 55 3.03 8.65 -5.10
CA PRO A 55 3.31 7.66 -6.14
C PRO A 55 4.51 8.01 -7.03
N GLY A 56 5.15 9.17 -6.81
CA GLY A 56 6.24 9.67 -7.66
C GLY A 56 5.75 10.37 -8.92
N ALA A 57 6.66 11.01 -9.66
CA ALA A 57 6.34 11.73 -10.89
C ALA A 57 6.20 10.81 -12.12
N ARG A 58 6.74 9.59 -12.03
CA ARG A 58 6.71 8.54 -13.06
C ARG A 58 6.72 7.17 -12.39
N PRO A 59 6.31 6.09 -13.09
CA PRO A 59 6.44 4.74 -12.56
C PRO A 59 7.88 4.44 -12.11
N ASP A 60 8.00 3.86 -10.92
CA ASP A 60 9.27 3.47 -10.33
C ASP A 60 9.55 1.99 -10.63
N PRO A 61 10.73 1.67 -11.22
CA PRO A 61 11.03 0.31 -11.67
C PRO A 61 11.30 -0.67 -10.54
N TYR A 62 11.56 -0.22 -9.31
CA TYR A 62 11.79 -1.07 -8.14
C TYR A 62 10.51 -1.32 -7.35
N CYS A 63 9.59 -0.37 -7.35
CA CYS A 63 8.35 -0.47 -6.59
C CYS A 63 7.37 -1.49 -7.17
N LEU A 64 7.20 -1.54 -8.50
CA LEU A 64 6.27 -2.49 -9.12
C LEU A 64 6.65 -3.96 -8.87
N PRO A 65 7.92 -4.39 -9.10
CA PRO A 65 8.32 -5.77 -8.76
C PRO A 65 8.16 -6.11 -7.28
N ALA A 66 8.37 -5.14 -6.39
CA ALA A 66 8.17 -5.32 -4.96
C ALA A 66 6.68 -5.55 -4.62
N ALA A 67 5.79 -4.74 -5.19
CA ALA A 67 4.34 -4.91 -5.03
C ALA A 67 3.86 -6.26 -5.55
N VAL A 68 4.28 -6.67 -6.74
CA VAL A 68 3.93 -7.99 -7.33
C VAL A 68 4.38 -9.14 -6.42
N ARG A 69 5.57 -9.03 -5.81
CA ARG A 69 6.06 -10.05 -4.87
C ARG A 69 5.20 -10.14 -3.61
N LEU A 70 4.77 -9.01 -3.06
CA LEU A 70 3.88 -8.96 -1.89
C LEU A 70 2.50 -9.56 -2.20
N HIS A 71 1.93 -9.22 -3.36
CA HIS A 71 0.69 -9.83 -3.82
C HIS A 71 0.80 -11.36 -3.95
N GLY A 72 1.93 -11.85 -4.50
CA GLY A 72 2.21 -13.28 -4.58
C GLY A 72 2.32 -13.98 -3.22
N ALA A 73 2.69 -13.25 -2.16
CA ALA A 73 2.72 -13.73 -0.78
C ALA A 73 1.38 -13.56 -0.04
N GLY A 74 0.35 -12.99 -0.69
CA GLY A 74 -0.95 -12.72 -0.08
C GLY A 74 -0.97 -11.50 0.85
N VAL A 75 0.05 -10.65 0.79
CA VAL A 75 0.18 -9.40 1.57
C VAL A 75 -0.40 -8.25 0.75
N GLY A 76 -1.31 -7.49 1.36
CA GLY A 76 -1.93 -6.34 0.68
C GLY A 76 -0.97 -5.14 0.56
N VAL A 77 -1.03 -4.42 -0.55
CA VAL A 77 -0.22 -3.22 -0.80
C VAL A 77 -1.11 -1.99 -0.77
N LEU A 78 -0.79 -1.02 0.09
CA LEU A 78 -1.54 0.24 0.23
C LEU A 78 -0.72 1.42 -0.27
N GLY A 79 -1.27 2.26 -1.15
CA GLY A 79 -0.63 3.51 -1.56
C GLY A 79 -0.77 4.59 -0.47
N GLN A 80 0.31 5.31 -0.15
CA GLN A 80 0.24 6.41 0.82
C GLN A 80 -0.34 7.68 0.18
N LEU A 81 -1.41 8.22 0.76
CA LEU A 81 -1.94 9.53 0.43
C LEU A 81 -1.76 10.46 1.62
N ASP A 82 -0.98 11.54 1.45
CA ASP A 82 -0.79 12.54 2.50
C ASP A 82 -1.85 13.63 2.37
N LEU A 83 -2.71 13.74 3.39
CA LEU A 83 -3.79 14.73 3.45
C LEU A 83 -3.30 16.11 3.91
N ARG A 84 -2.08 16.21 4.47
CA ARG A 84 -1.48 17.43 5.03
C ARG A 84 -2.44 18.18 5.97
N ASP A 85 -2.97 17.49 6.97
CA ASP A 85 -3.99 18.00 7.89
C ASP A 85 -5.24 18.54 7.19
N GLY A 86 -5.60 17.95 6.04
CA GLY A 86 -6.75 18.36 5.23
C GLY A 86 -6.51 19.57 4.33
N ALA A 87 -5.27 20.10 4.25
CA ALA A 87 -4.93 21.20 3.35
C ALA A 87 -4.80 20.77 1.88
N ARG A 88 -4.71 19.47 1.61
CA ARG A 88 -4.60 18.94 0.23
C ARG A 88 -5.92 18.96 -0.51
N ALA A 89 -5.88 19.43 -1.76
CA ALA A 89 -7.04 19.44 -2.62
C ALA A 89 -7.48 18.01 -2.99
N PHE A 90 -8.80 17.77 -2.98
CA PHE A 90 -9.37 16.45 -3.32
C PHE A 90 -8.92 15.95 -4.70
N GLY A 91 -8.88 16.83 -5.71
CA GLY A 91 -8.44 16.46 -7.07
C GLY A 91 -6.98 16.01 -7.14
N GLU A 92 -6.10 16.56 -6.30
CA GLU A 92 -4.71 16.11 -6.21
C GLU A 92 -4.64 14.70 -5.62
N LEU A 93 -5.39 14.43 -4.54
CA LEU A 93 -5.44 13.13 -3.88
C LEU A 93 -6.00 12.04 -4.80
N VAL A 94 -7.07 12.34 -5.54
CA VAL A 94 -7.64 11.40 -6.51
C VAL A 94 -6.66 11.12 -7.65
N SER A 95 -5.94 12.14 -8.12
CA SER A 95 -4.91 11.96 -9.15
C SER A 95 -3.72 11.12 -8.65
N GLU A 96 -3.33 11.26 -7.39
CA GLU A 96 -2.34 10.38 -6.75
C GLU A 96 -2.85 8.95 -6.58
N ALA A 97 -4.10 8.79 -6.16
CA ALA A 97 -4.75 7.50 -6.02
C ALA A 97 -4.80 6.74 -7.35
N HIS A 98 -5.16 7.42 -8.45
CA HIS A 98 -5.14 6.82 -9.79
C HIS A 98 -3.73 6.39 -10.20
N ARG A 99 -2.71 7.22 -9.98
CA ARG A 99 -1.32 6.82 -10.29
C ARG A 99 -0.89 5.59 -9.52
N TYR A 100 -1.28 5.46 -8.25
CA TYR A 100 -0.99 4.26 -7.47
C TYR A 100 -1.67 3.00 -8.04
N LEU A 101 -2.94 3.10 -8.43
CA LEU A 101 -3.67 2.00 -9.05
C LEU A 101 -3.08 1.62 -10.41
N ASP A 102 -2.82 2.60 -11.26
CA ASP A 102 -2.36 2.40 -12.63
C ASP A 102 -0.92 1.88 -12.71
N TRP A 103 -0.04 2.29 -11.77
CA TRP A 103 1.39 1.98 -11.84
C TRP A 103 1.84 0.86 -10.93
N TYR A 104 1.14 0.63 -9.82
CA TYR A 104 1.59 -0.30 -8.77
C TYR A 104 0.50 -1.28 -8.32
N GLU A 105 -0.69 -1.22 -8.90
CA GLU A 105 -1.81 -2.13 -8.65
C GLU A 105 -2.15 -2.27 -7.15
N VAL A 106 -2.11 -1.16 -6.40
CA VAL A 106 -2.36 -1.18 -4.95
C VAL A 106 -3.78 -1.66 -4.62
N ASP A 107 -3.92 -2.37 -3.49
CA ASP A 107 -5.20 -2.87 -2.98
C ASP A 107 -6.04 -1.81 -2.26
N GLY A 108 -5.43 -0.67 -1.92
CA GLY A 108 -6.10 0.42 -1.21
C GLY A 108 -5.15 1.56 -0.87
N PHE A 109 -5.58 2.42 0.06
CA PHE A 109 -4.85 3.63 0.42
C PHE A 109 -4.68 3.79 1.93
N TYR A 110 -3.49 4.24 2.33
CA TYR A 110 -3.19 4.67 3.69
C TYR A 110 -3.19 6.19 3.74
N LEU A 111 -4.09 6.78 4.54
CA LEU A 111 -4.22 8.23 4.70
C LEU A 111 -3.28 8.70 5.80
N ARG A 112 -2.27 9.49 5.43
CA ARG A 112 -1.31 10.12 6.36
C ARG A 112 -1.75 11.56 6.67
N ASN A 113 -1.47 12.02 7.89
CA ASN A 113 -1.76 13.38 8.37
C ASN A 113 -3.24 13.75 8.20
N CYS A 114 -4.12 12.86 8.67
CA CYS A 114 -5.55 13.13 8.69
C CYS A 114 -5.87 14.28 9.65
N PRO A 115 -6.79 15.20 9.28
CA PRO A 115 -7.21 16.26 10.18
C PRO A 115 -7.85 15.65 11.44
N ALA A 116 -7.28 15.95 12.62
CA ALA A 116 -7.73 15.36 13.88
C ALA A 116 -8.87 16.13 14.55
N GLY A 117 -9.30 17.27 13.99
CA GLY A 117 -10.21 18.20 14.65
C GLY A 117 -9.55 18.82 15.88
N ARG A 118 -9.40 20.14 15.90
CA ARG A 118 -9.09 20.87 17.13
C ARG A 118 -10.22 21.84 17.42
#